data_AF-A0A9P5NH20-F1
#
_entry.id   AF-A0A9P5NH20-F1
#
_cell.length_a   1.000
_cell.length_b   1.000
_cell.length_c   1.000
_cell.angle_alpha   90.00
_cell.angle_beta   90.00
_cell.angle_gamma   90.00
#
_symmetry.space_group_name_H-M   'P 1'
#
loop_
_entity.id
_entity.type
_entity.pdbx_description
1 polymer ?
#
loop_
_entity_poly.entity_id
_entity_poly.type
_entity_poly.pdbx_seq_one_letter_code
_entity_poly.pdbx_strand_id
1 'polypeptide(L)'
;MSPGSSEGSSSQPALDSYQRAISAITRNFRPDSITGEVEFADIVQYISTHIDDPDVQIFLSESNKRGAIQKEERKKVLAEFDIKKLKIQFGAAWLISLEYAGLTTDPRLDDNWSLPEDPDPEEGTQAPGLTEEPRQKFQMFCYIREGPGTEDGTNSRHVAEFIGLPTSKQIEDFVKVSMAAPLECYSPGIPTTLAFSYNLNVHKAALMPFLHSLPFPCSHIFETAEIRNKMADQGDAVAERRFREYIEYATKLKDAGNEAYSKRDRKGAVAKYKEAIDELDKLLLKMLSEAPERDKETKDLITVCWANSSAAKLLDIPGEGKDAEGAKQDAEKALKFDREYAKGYMRLSRAHEVLGDTDGAQDALVRGLRRKSLQDHWGLADHLISLQTEGKGLPKEKDTFKIWLASDRVSRMSDLGGAWQKRCQQHARILESKI
;
A
#
# COMPACT_ATOMS: atom_id res chain seq x y z
N MET A 1 20.33 -24.42 50.57
CA MET A 1 20.11 -23.42 49.50
C MET A 1 18.96 -23.93 48.65
N SER A 2 17.78 -23.39 48.87
CA SER A 2 16.57 -23.77 48.14
C SER A 2 16.63 -23.17 46.72
N PRO A 3 16.26 -23.92 45.67
CA PRO A 3 16.09 -23.33 44.35
C PRO A 3 14.89 -22.39 44.43
N GLY A 4 15.13 -21.10 44.21
CA GLY A 4 14.08 -20.09 44.16
C GLY A 4 13.05 -20.49 43.10
N SER A 5 11.81 -20.66 43.55
CA SER A 5 10.63 -20.81 42.71
C SER A 5 10.57 -19.63 41.74
N SER A 6 10.87 -19.90 40.48
CA SER A 6 10.80 -18.94 39.38
C SER A 6 9.39 -18.38 39.26
N GLU A 7 9.28 -17.06 39.21
CA GLU A 7 8.08 -16.29 38.81
C GLU A 7 7.75 -16.53 37.32
N GLY A 8 7.62 -17.79 36.90
CA GLY A 8 7.24 -18.20 35.55
C GLY A 8 5.79 -18.61 35.54
N SER A 9 4.86 -17.67 35.33
CA SER A 9 3.44 -18.01 35.15
C SER A 9 2.61 -16.96 34.42
N SER A 10 3.02 -15.69 34.36
CA SER A 10 2.19 -14.63 33.77
C SER A 10 2.40 -14.41 32.27
N SER A 11 3.54 -14.83 31.69
CA SER A 11 3.85 -14.62 30.26
C SER A 11 3.32 -15.71 29.32
N GLN A 12 3.13 -16.94 29.83
CA GLN A 12 2.66 -18.07 29.02
C GLN A 12 1.25 -17.84 28.41
N PRO A 13 0.24 -17.34 29.16
CA PRO A 13 -1.10 -17.14 28.62
C PRO A 13 -1.14 -16.11 27.48
N ALA A 14 -0.31 -15.06 27.56
CA ALA A 14 -0.22 -14.02 26.53
C ALA A 14 0.41 -14.57 25.24
N LEU A 15 1.49 -15.34 25.36
CA LEU A 15 2.14 -16.01 24.23
C LEU A 15 1.19 -17.00 23.55
N ASP A 16 0.46 -17.81 24.33
CA ASP A 16 -0.52 -18.76 23.80
C ASP A 16 -1.70 -18.05 23.10
N SER A 17 -2.12 -16.89 23.62
CA SER A 17 -3.15 -16.06 22.97
C SER A 17 -2.65 -15.49 21.63
N TYR A 18 -1.44 -14.93 21.62
CA TYR A 18 -0.82 -14.40 20.42
C TYR A 18 -0.59 -15.47 19.34
N GLN A 19 -0.08 -16.64 19.72
CA GLN A 19 0.15 -17.76 18.78
C GLN A 19 -1.16 -18.28 18.19
N ARG A 20 -2.24 -18.34 18.99
CA ARG A 20 -3.57 -18.69 18.47
C ARG A 20 -4.08 -17.66 17.47
N ALA A 21 -3.98 -16.37 17.80
CA ALA A 21 -4.38 -15.29 16.91
C ALA A 21 -3.59 -15.32 15.59
N ILE A 22 -2.26 -15.42 15.65
CA ILE A 22 -1.43 -15.59 14.44
C ILE A 22 -1.86 -16.82 13.65
N SER A 23 -2.05 -17.98 14.30
CA SER A 23 -2.43 -19.19 13.57
C SER A 23 -3.79 -19.07 12.91
N ALA A 24 -4.73 -18.33 13.49
CA ALA A 24 -6.03 -18.06 12.89
C ALA A 24 -5.89 -17.14 11.67
N ILE A 25 -5.14 -16.03 11.83
CA ILE A 25 -4.84 -15.07 10.76
C ILE A 25 -4.13 -15.76 9.59
N THR A 26 -3.08 -16.54 9.86
CA THR A 26 -2.24 -17.14 8.80
C THR A 26 -2.97 -18.17 7.95
N ARG A 27 -3.99 -18.84 8.49
CA ARG A 27 -4.85 -19.77 7.73
C ARG A 27 -5.70 -19.07 6.69
N ASN A 28 -5.94 -17.76 6.87
CA ASN A 28 -6.73 -16.95 5.95
C ASN A 28 -5.86 -16.21 4.93
N PHE A 29 -4.54 -16.26 5.05
CA PHE A 29 -3.65 -15.72 4.03
C PHE A 29 -3.83 -16.47 2.72
N ARG A 30 -3.90 -15.69 1.64
CA ARG A 30 -3.90 -16.22 0.28
C ARG A 30 -2.48 -16.09 -0.24
N PRO A 31 -1.80 -17.20 -0.56
CA PRO A 31 -0.52 -17.12 -1.23
C PRO A 31 -0.63 -16.26 -2.48
N ASP A 32 0.44 -15.56 -2.78
CA ASP A 32 0.58 -14.77 -3.98
C ASP A 32 0.37 -15.63 -5.24
N SER A 33 -0.41 -15.12 -6.18
CA SER A 33 -0.81 -15.89 -7.37
C SER A 33 0.36 -16.19 -8.32
N ILE A 34 1.48 -15.48 -8.19
CA ILE A 34 2.66 -15.61 -9.05
C ILE A 34 3.76 -16.40 -8.36
N THR A 35 4.08 -16.07 -7.10
CA THR A 35 5.16 -16.76 -6.38
C THR A 35 4.69 -18.04 -5.70
N GLY A 36 3.39 -18.14 -5.38
CA GLY A 36 2.82 -19.27 -4.63
C GLY A 36 3.15 -19.23 -3.14
N GLU A 37 3.78 -18.16 -2.66
CA GLU A 37 4.19 -17.96 -1.27
C GLU A 37 3.32 -16.91 -0.59
N VAL A 38 3.25 -16.94 0.75
CA VAL A 38 2.67 -15.82 1.51
C VAL A 38 3.74 -14.75 1.66
N GLU A 39 3.51 -13.59 1.06
CA GLU A 39 4.44 -12.47 1.13
C GLU A 39 3.98 -11.39 2.12
N PHE A 40 4.88 -10.46 2.45
CA PHE A 40 4.59 -9.36 3.35
C PHE A 40 3.40 -8.50 2.89
N ALA A 41 3.26 -8.29 1.57
CA ALA A 41 2.12 -7.56 1.01
C ALA A 41 0.77 -8.25 1.32
N ASP A 42 0.72 -9.59 1.32
CA ASP A 42 -0.48 -10.35 1.66
C ASP A 42 -0.85 -10.17 3.14
N ILE A 43 0.17 -10.16 4.02
CA ILE A 43 0.00 -9.93 5.46
C ILE A 43 -0.57 -8.53 5.70
N VAL A 44 0.03 -7.50 5.11
CA VAL A 44 -0.40 -6.10 5.24
C VAL A 44 -1.82 -5.90 4.69
N GLN A 45 -2.11 -6.47 3.52
CA GLN A 45 -3.44 -6.39 2.92
C GLN A 45 -4.49 -7.06 3.81
N TYR A 46 -4.19 -8.24 4.35
CA TYR A 46 -5.12 -8.94 5.25
C TYR A 46 -5.39 -8.12 6.51
N ILE A 47 -4.35 -7.68 7.22
CA ILE A 47 -4.49 -6.90 8.47
C ILE A 47 -5.29 -5.60 8.22
N SER A 48 -4.99 -4.87 7.14
CA SER A 48 -5.65 -3.59 6.85
C SER A 48 -7.13 -3.73 6.45
N THR A 49 -7.50 -4.86 5.84
CA THR A 49 -8.89 -5.12 5.42
C THR A 49 -9.71 -5.86 6.47
N HIS A 50 -9.06 -6.38 7.51
CA HIS A 50 -9.69 -7.14 8.60
C HIS A 50 -9.34 -6.52 9.96
N ILE A 51 -9.23 -5.20 10.03
CA ILE A 51 -8.84 -4.53 11.28
C ILE A 51 -9.84 -4.82 12.41
N ASP A 52 -11.12 -5.00 12.09
CA ASP A 52 -12.17 -5.32 13.08
C ASP A 52 -12.23 -6.81 13.46
N ASP A 53 -11.38 -7.67 12.87
CA ASP A 53 -11.29 -9.09 13.23
C ASP A 53 -10.70 -9.23 14.66
N PRO A 54 -11.38 -9.97 15.57
CA PRO A 54 -10.88 -10.17 16.93
C PRO A 54 -9.46 -10.73 17.01
N ASP A 55 -9.09 -11.64 16.11
CA ASP A 55 -7.75 -12.23 16.09
C ASP A 55 -6.70 -11.19 15.63
N VAL A 56 -7.05 -10.31 14.67
CA VAL A 56 -6.18 -9.20 14.26
C VAL A 56 -5.98 -8.20 15.40
N GLN A 57 -7.04 -7.87 16.14
CA GLN A 57 -6.95 -6.99 17.30
C GLN A 57 -6.09 -7.59 18.44
N ILE A 58 -6.24 -8.90 18.70
CA ILE A 58 -5.38 -9.62 19.65
C ILE A 58 -3.92 -9.60 19.16
N PHE A 59 -3.68 -9.89 17.89
CA PHE A 59 -2.34 -9.85 17.30
C PHE A 59 -1.68 -8.49 17.47
N LEU A 60 -2.37 -7.39 17.13
CA LEU A 60 -1.84 -6.04 17.23
C LEU A 60 -1.56 -5.63 18.69
N SER A 61 -2.53 -5.87 19.58
CA SER A 61 -2.39 -5.51 21.00
C SER A 61 -1.26 -6.29 21.69
N GLU A 62 -1.16 -7.60 21.46
CA GLU A 62 -0.09 -8.42 22.01
C GLU A 62 1.26 -8.15 21.35
N SER A 63 1.31 -7.85 20.05
CA SER A 63 2.54 -7.41 19.36
C SER A 63 3.10 -6.14 20.00
N ASN A 64 2.24 -5.16 20.30
CA ASN A 64 2.63 -3.92 20.98
C ASN A 64 3.20 -4.17 22.39
N LYS A 65 2.51 -4.99 23.20
CA LYS A 65 2.99 -5.38 24.54
C LYS A 65 4.35 -6.07 24.46
N ARG A 66 4.52 -7.00 23.51
CA ARG A 66 5.77 -7.71 23.28
C ARG A 66 6.88 -6.77 22.82
N GLY A 67 6.59 -5.78 21.98
CA GLY A 67 7.54 -4.73 21.60
C GLY A 67 8.09 -3.98 22.82
N ALA A 68 7.23 -3.62 23.77
CA ALA A 68 7.64 -2.96 25.02
C ALA A 68 8.51 -3.87 25.90
N ILE A 69 8.15 -5.15 26.05
CA ILE A 69 8.93 -6.13 26.81
C ILE A 69 10.30 -6.34 26.18
N GLN A 70 10.34 -6.57 24.86
CA GLN A 70 11.59 -6.76 24.12
C GLN A 70 12.50 -5.55 24.25
N LYS A 71 11.97 -4.34 24.27
CA LYS A 71 12.77 -3.13 24.47
C LYS A 71 13.49 -3.10 25.82
N GLU A 72 12.80 -3.43 26.91
CA GLU A 72 13.43 -3.51 28.24
C GLU A 72 14.43 -4.66 28.32
N GLU A 73 14.13 -5.79 27.68
CA GLU A 73 15.07 -6.91 27.56
C GLU A 73 16.33 -6.50 26.79
N ARG A 74 16.20 -5.77 25.67
CA ARG A 74 17.33 -5.25 24.88
C ARG A 74 18.24 -4.35 25.72
N LYS A 75 17.67 -3.45 26.53
CA LYS A 75 18.45 -2.60 27.46
C LYS A 75 19.24 -3.43 28.47
N LYS A 76 18.58 -4.43 29.07
CA LYS A 76 19.23 -5.35 30.01
C LYS A 76 20.35 -6.13 29.35
N VAL A 77 20.09 -6.68 28.17
CA VAL A 77 21.04 -7.47 27.38
C VAL A 77 22.26 -6.63 26.99
N LEU A 78 22.07 -5.37 26.61
CA LEU A 78 23.17 -4.45 26.33
C LEU A 78 24.04 -4.17 27.56
N ALA A 79 23.41 -3.98 28.73
CA ALA A 79 24.13 -3.76 29.99
C ALA A 79 24.92 -4.99 30.45
N GLU A 80 24.42 -6.19 30.17
CA GLU A 80 24.99 -7.48 30.58
C GLU A 80 25.77 -8.19 29.46
N PHE A 81 25.98 -7.54 28.32
CA PHE A 81 26.51 -8.15 27.11
C PHE A 81 27.92 -8.71 27.34
N ASP A 82 28.07 -10.02 27.17
CA ASP A 82 29.34 -10.72 27.30
C ASP A 82 29.50 -11.71 26.15
N ILE A 83 30.42 -11.37 25.23
CA ILE A 83 30.76 -12.16 24.04
C ILE A 83 31.10 -13.60 24.41
N LYS A 84 31.72 -13.84 25.57
CA LYS A 84 32.17 -15.17 25.99
C LYS A 84 31.01 -16.11 26.33
N LYS A 85 29.81 -15.59 26.58
CA LYS A 85 28.60 -16.39 26.86
C LYS A 85 27.91 -16.85 25.58
N LEU A 86 28.26 -16.29 24.43
CA LEU A 86 27.60 -16.59 23.17
C LEU A 86 28.30 -17.73 22.44
N LYS A 87 27.50 -18.64 21.87
CA LYS A 87 27.99 -19.75 21.05
C LYS A 87 28.20 -19.29 19.61
N ILE A 88 29.25 -19.80 18.97
CA ILE A 88 29.45 -19.58 17.54
C ILE A 88 28.48 -20.48 16.75
N GLN A 89 27.79 -19.87 15.79
CA GLN A 89 26.92 -20.53 14.83
C GLN A 89 27.70 -20.77 13.55
N PHE A 90 28.23 -21.99 13.43
CA PHE A 90 29.04 -22.39 12.27
C PHE A 90 28.19 -22.40 10.99
N GLY A 91 28.73 -21.82 9.93
CA GLY A 91 28.05 -21.71 8.64
C GLY A 91 27.01 -20.59 8.54
N ALA A 92 26.73 -19.88 9.64
CA ALA A 92 25.84 -18.73 9.60
C ALA A 92 26.54 -17.49 9.05
N ALA A 93 25.93 -16.83 8.08
CA ALA A 93 26.33 -15.50 7.60
C ALA A 93 25.20 -14.51 7.88
N TRP A 94 25.51 -13.38 8.51
CA TRP A 94 24.55 -12.33 8.81
C TRP A 94 24.88 -11.06 8.05
N LEU A 95 23.87 -10.35 7.56
CA LEU A 95 24.00 -9.06 6.88
C LEU A 95 23.31 -7.98 7.70
N ILE A 96 24.08 -6.99 8.15
CA ILE A 96 23.58 -5.77 8.77
C ILE A 96 23.31 -4.76 7.66
N SER A 97 22.03 -4.42 7.47
CA SER A 97 21.55 -3.50 6.43
C SER A 97 20.86 -2.30 7.07
N LEU A 98 21.13 -1.10 6.57
CA LEU A 98 20.40 0.13 6.93
C LEU A 98 19.57 0.58 5.73
N GLU A 99 18.29 0.81 5.93
CA GLU A 99 17.32 1.12 4.87
C GLU A 99 16.54 2.39 5.24
N TYR A 100 16.21 3.19 4.24
CA TYR A 100 15.38 4.38 4.44
C TYR A 100 13.91 3.95 4.54
N ALA A 101 13.25 4.34 5.62
CA ALA A 101 11.88 3.93 5.95
C ALA A 101 10.87 5.08 5.81
N GLY A 102 11.24 6.15 5.10
CA GLY A 102 10.36 7.29 4.82
C GLY A 102 10.55 8.50 5.74
N LEU A 103 9.58 9.40 5.72
CA LEU A 103 9.53 10.58 6.59
C LEU A 103 8.54 10.37 7.72
N THR A 104 8.83 10.93 8.89
CA THR A 104 7.94 10.94 10.05
C THR A 104 7.93 12.31 10.71
N THR A 105 6.75 12.72 11.18
CA THR A 105 6.58 13.90 12.04
C THR A 105 6.43 13.51 13.50
N ASP A 106 6.56 12.21 13.83
CA ASP A 106 6.52 11.75 15.22
C ASP A 106 7.93 11.82 15.83
N PRO A 107 8.17 12.75 16.78
CA PRO A 107 9.47 12.87 17.44
C PRO A 107 9.76 11.72 18.41
N ARG A 108 8.77 10.89 18.76
CA ARG A 108 8.85 9.89 19.85
C ARG A 108 9.51 8.57 19.46
N LEU A 109 9.92 8.46 18.20
CA LEU A 109 10.51 7.23 17.66
C LEU A 109 11.98 7.02 18.02
N ASP A 110 12.64 8.00 18.67
CA ASP A 110 13.88 7.74 19.41
C ASP A 110 13.55 6.91 20.65
N ASP A 111 13.64 5.59 20.51
CA ASP A 111 13.57 4.60 21.58
C ASP A 111 12.35 4.69 22.50
N ASN A 112 11.27 5.42 22.23
CA ASN A 112 10.10 5.52 23.12
C ASN A 112 8.78 5.30 22.36
N TRP A 113 8.59 4.05 21.90
CA TRP A 113 7.32 3.54 21.37
C TRP A 113 6.24 3.39 22.46
N SER A 114 5.89 4.49 23.12
CA SER A 114 4.63 4.60 23.83
C SER A 114 3.61 5.08 22.80
N LEU A 115 2.76 4.17 22.31
CA LEU A 115 1.50 4.63 21.72
C LEU A 115 0.84 5.51 22.78
N PRO A 116 0.36 6.73 22.45
CA PRO A 116 -0.47 7.45 23.39
C PRO A 116 -1.60 6.52 23.82
N GLU A 117 -1.80 6.35 25.13
CA GLU A 117 -3.12 5.95 25.63
C GLU A 117 -4.10 6.90 24.94
N ASP A 118 -5.08 6.34 24.22
CA ASP A 118 -6.00 7.12 23.40
C ASP A 118 -6.38 8.39 24.16
N PRO A 119 -6.01 9.59 23.66
CA PRO A 119 -6.41 10.81 24.33
C PRO A 119 -7.94 10.76 24.35
N ASP A 120 -8.49 10.79 25.56
CA ASP A 120 -9.92 10.71 25.82
C ASP A 120 -10.63 11.63 24.82
N PRO A 121 -11.44 11.11 23.88
CA PRO A 121 -11.95 11.87 22.74
C PRO A 121 -12.83 13.06 23.13
N GLU A 122 -13.11 13.23 24.42
CA GLU A 122 -13.90 14.33 24.97
C GLU A 122 -13.10 15.60 25.30
N GLU A 123 -11.76 15.57 25.39
CA GLU A 123 -10.96 16.79 25.55
C GLU A 123 -10.52 17.35 24.18
N GLY A 124 -11.46 18.04 23.53
CA GLY A 124 -11.28 18.79 22.27
C GLY A 124 -10.29 19.97 22.32
N THR A 125 -9.24 19.89 23.12
CA THR A 125 -8.08 20.77 23.00
C THR A 125 -7.29 20.37 21.77
N GLN A 126 -7.50 21.10 20.66
CA GLN A 126 -6.57 21.15 19.54
C GLN A 126 -5.17 21.40 20.10
N ALA A 127 -4.34 20.36 20.13
CA ALA A 127 -2.96 20.47 20.55
C ALA A 127 -2.29 21.57 19.70
N PRO A 128 -1.67 22.58 20.32
CA PRO A 128 -1.15 23.73 19.60
C PRO A 128 -0.01 23.30 18.67
N GLY A 129 -0.28 23.30 17.37
CA GLY A 129 0.63 23.76 16.31
C GLY A 129 2.08 23.27 16.33
N LEU A 130 2.35 22.02 16.73
CA LEU A 130 3.64 21.38 16.46
C LEU A 130 3.70 20.99 14.98
N THR A 131 3.94 21.99 14.13
CA THR A 131 4.45 21.79 12.77
C THR A 131 5.91 21.34 12.89
N GLU A 132 6.14 20.15 13.42
CA GLU A 132 7.48 19.58 13.41
C GLU A 132 7.86 19.25 11.97
N GLU A 133 9.06 19.72 11.57
CA GLU A 133 9.59 19.42 10.25
C GLU A 133 9.71 17.89 10.08
N PRO A 134 9.26 17.33 8.94
CA PRO A 134 9.39 15.90 8.68
C PRO A 134 10.84 15.44 8.82
N ARG A 135 11.08 14.44 9.67
CA ARG A 135 12.40 13.83 9.90
C ARG A 135 12.50 12.53 9.11
N GLN A 136 13.71 12.20 8.68
CA GLN A 136 13.97 10.93 8.02
C GLN A 136 13.91 9.79 9.04
N LYS A 137 13.25 8.70 8.67
CA LYS A 137 13.20 7.45 9.43
C LYS A 137 14.06 6.42 8.71
N PHE A 138 14.84 5.66 9.46
CA PHE A 138 15.63 4.54 8.96
C PHE A 138 15.29 3.27 9.72
N GLN A 139 15.40 2.13 9.05
CA GLN A 139 15.28 0.80 9.66
C GLN A 139 16.58 0.05 9.46
N MET A 140 17.04 -0.63 10.51
CA MET A 140 18.21 -1.48 10.46
C MET A 140 17.80 -2.92 10.65
N PHE A 141 18.28 -3.79 9.77
CA PHE A 141 17.96 -5.20 9.71
C PHE A 141 19.23 -6.03 9.91
N CYS A 142 19.09 -7.15 10.62
CA CYS A 142 20.10 -8.20 10.68
C CYS A 142 19.57 -9.42 9.92
N TYR A 143 19.78 -9.49 8.61
CA TYR A 143 19.33 -10.63 7.80
C TYR A 143 20.20 -11.87 8.04
N ILE A 144 19.58 -13.05 8.03
CA ILE A 144 20.29 -14.33 8.12
C ILE A 144 20.38 -14.95 6.72
N ARG A 145 21.58 -15.39 6.33
CA ARG A 145 21.83 -16.21 5.15
C ARG A 145 22.40 -17.55 5.59
N GLU A 146 21.62 -18.61 5.42
CA GLU A 146 22.02 -19.99 5.76
C GLU A 146 22.64 -20.68 4.54
N GLY A 147 23.81 -20.19 4.11
CA GLY A 147 24.61 -20.83 3.06
C GLY A 147 24.18 -20.52 1.61
N PRO A 148 24.87 -21.11 0.62
CA PRO A 148 24.58 -20.88 -0.80
C PRO A 148 23.27 -21.56 -1.21
N GLY A 149 22.35 -20.82 -1.81
CA GLY A 149 21.12 -21.36 -2.42
C GLY A 149 19.89 -21.42 -1.52
N THR A 150 19.97 -20.99 -0.26
CA THR A 150 18.75 -20.60 0.47
C THR A 150 18.24 -19.32 -0.17
N GLU A 151 17.05 -19.38 -0.79
CA GLU A 151 16.38 -18.22 -1.36
C GLU A 151 16.41 -17.07 -0.36
N ASP A 152 16.64 -15.86 -0.87
CA ASP A 152 16.97 -14.66 -0.14
C ASP A 152 16.04 -14.42 1.06
N GLY A 153 16.37 -15.05 2.20
CA GLY A 153 15.55 -14.98 3.40
C GLY A 153 15.37 -13.53 3.80
N THR A 154 14.14 -13.03 3.66
CA THR A 154 13.64 -11.78 4.25
C THR A 154 13.57 -11.87 5.77
N ASN A 155 13.90 -13.04 6.31
CA ASN A 155 14.06 -13.34 7.72
C ASN A 155 15.14 -12.45 8.37
N SER A 156 14.67 -11.46 9.12
CA SER A 156 15.51 -10.62 9.96
C SER A 156 15.62 -11.21 11.36
N ARG A 157 16.85 -11.44 11.81
CA ARG A 157 17.16 -11.84 13.18
C ARG A 157 16.79 -10.77 14.21
N HIS A 158 16.87 -9.52 13.78
CA HIS A 158 16.59 -8.35 14.58
C HIS A 158 16.26 -7.17 13.66
N VAL A 159 15.35 -6.31 14.13
CA VAL A 159 14.95 -5.07 13.46
C VAL A 159 14.91 -3.95 14.48
N ALA A 160 15.46 -2.80 14.13
CA ALA A 160 15.42 -1.57 14.91
C ALA A 160 15.12 -0.39 14.01
N GLU A 161 14.44 0.61 14.54
CA GLU A 161 14.11 1.84 13.83
C GLU A 161 14.90 3.01 14.44
N PHE A 162 15.26 3.98 13.61
CA PHE A 162 16.04 5.14 14.00
C PHE A 162 15.45 6.40 13.37
N ILE A 163 15.48 7.51 14.10
CA ILE A 163 15.18 8.84 13.56
C ILE A 163 16.49 9.53 13.19
N GLY A 164 16.63 9.84 11.91
CA GLY A 164 17.90 10.22 11.32
C GLY A 164 18.86 9.03 11.20
N LEU A 165 20.08 9.33 10.75
CA LEU A 165 21.12 8.32 10.59
C LEU A 165 21.62 7.84 11.95
N PRO A 166 21.72 6.52 12.19
CA PRO A 166 22.20 5.98 13.45
C PRO A 166 23.68 6.33 13.67
N THR A 167 24.06 6.56 14.92
CA THR A 167 25.45 6.73 15.32
C THR A 167 26.21 5.41 15.27
N SER A 168 27.54 5.46 15.19
CA SER A 168 28.37 4.23 15.23
C SER A 168 28.11 3.39 16.49
N LYS A 169 27.80 4.04 17.61
CA LYS A 169 27.48 3.36 18.87
C LYS A 169 26.14 2.63 18.81
N GLN A 170 25.11 3.26 18.25
CA GLN A 170 23.81 2.62 18.02
C GLN A 170 23.93 1.41 17.09
N ILE A 171 24.78 1.48 16.07
CA ILE A 171 25.04 0.34 15.18
C ILE A 171 25.76 -0.79 15.92
N GLU A 172 26.78 -0.48 16.73
CA GLU A 172 27.44 -1.48 17.57
C GLU A 172 26.45 -2.17 18.52
N ASP A 173 25.61 -1.38 19.20
CA ASP A 173 24.61 -1.90 20.15
C ASP A 173 23.55 -2.75 19.44
N PHE A 174 23.11 -2.36 18.25
CA PHE A 174 22.24 -3.20 17.41
C PHE A 174 22.86 -4.56 17.07
N VAL A 175 24.16 -4.59 16.72
CA VAL A 175 24.86 -5.86 16.44
C VAL A 175 24.92 -6.73 17.69
N LYS A 176 25.21 -6.13 18.86
CA LYS A 176 25.21 -6.85 20.14
C LYS A 176 23.85 -7.44 20.48
N VAL A 177 22.78 -6.67 20.30
CA VAL A 177 21.41 -7.14 20.51
C VAL A 177 21.08 -8.27 19.53
N SER A 178 21.42 -8.11 18.25
CA SER A 178 21.23 -9.15 17.24
C SER A 178 21.92 -10.46 17.63
N MET A 179 23.09 -10.39 18.28
CA MET A 179 23.80 -11.57 18.79
C MET A 179 23.15 -12.15 20.04
N ALA A 180 22.86 -11.33 21.05
CA ALA A 180 22.52 -11.79 22.39
C ALA A 180 21.01 -11.93 22.69
N ALA A 181 20.17 -11.15 22.03
CA ALA A 181 18.70 -11.16 22.19
C ALA A 181 18.01 -10.94 20.83
N PRO A 182 18.13 -11.91 19.91
CA PRO A 182 17.43 -11.86 18.63
C PRO A 182 15.91 -12.03 18.83
N LEU A 183 15.14 -11.95 17.73
CA LEU A 183 13.73 -12.35 17.74
C LEU A 183 13.57 -13.80 18.24
N GLU A 184 12.46 -14.10 18.91
CA GLU A 184 12.22 -15.35 19.66
C GLU A 184 12.37 -16.64 18.85
N CYS A 185 12.23 -16.58 17.52
CA CYS A 185 12.47 -17.73 16.64
C CYS A 185 13.95 -18.07 16.46
N TYR A 186 14.87 -17.27 17.00
CA TYR A 186 16.31 -17.46 16.89
C TYR A 186 16.98 -17.62 18.24
N SER A 187 18.00 -18.48 18.30
CA SER A 187 18.85 -18.62 19.49
C SER A 187 19.97 -17.58 19.50
N PRO A 188 20.36 -17.02 20.67
CA PRO A 188 21.55 -16.18 20.81
C PRO A 188 22.82 -16.85 20.26
N GLY A 189 23.74 -16.07 19.68
CA GLY A 189 24.97 -16.59 19.10
C GLY A 189 25.81 -15.55 18.35
N ILE A 190 26.89 -16.02 17.74
CA ILE A 190 27.82 -15.23 16.91
C ILE A 190 27.92 -15.92 15.54
N PRO A 191 27.78 -15.22 14.40
CA PRO A 191 27.89 -15.83 13.09
C PRO A 191 29.33 -16.19 12.76
N THR A 192 29.51 -16.99 11.71
CA THR A 192 30.85 -17.20 11.12
C THR A 192 31.26 -15.99 10.26
N THR A 193 30.28 -15.31 9.65
CA THR A 193 30.51 -14.11 8.83
C THR A 193 29.51 -13.02 9.19
N LEU A 194 30.01 -11.83 9.49
CA LEU A 194 29.20 -10.62 9.68
C LEU A 194 29.47 -9.63 8.55
N ALA A 195 28.50 -9.47 7.65
CA ALA A 195 28.55 -8.52 6.55
C ALA A 195 27.83 -7.22 6.93
N PHE A 196 28.31 -6.10 6.39
CA PHE A 196 27.70 -4.77 6.54
C PHE A 196 27.41 -4.19 5.17
N SER A 197 26.21 -3.65 4.99
CA SER A 197 25.81 -2.93 3.79
C SER A 197 26.69 -1.71 3.54
N TYR A 198 26.78 -1.30 2.27
CA TYR A 198 27.72 -0.26 1.83
C TYR A 198 27.53 1.08 2.55
N ASN A 199 26.29 1.45 2.86
CA ASN A 199 25.98 2.70 3.57
C ASN A 199 26.51 2.72 5.02
N LEU A 200 26.87 1.59 5.59
CA LEU A 200 27.51 1.50 6.91
C LEU A 200 29.04 1.66 6.86
N ASN A 201 29.64 1.82 5.67
CA ASN A 201 31.08 2.02 5.52
C ASN A 201 31.61 3.23 6.30
N VAL A 202 30.80 4.28 6.46
CA VAL A 202 31.18 5.48 7.22
C VAL A 202 31.42 5.17 8.71
N HIS A 203 30.86 4.08 9.23
CA HIS A 203 31.02 3.63 10.61
C HIS A 203 32.13 2.59 10.80
N LYS A 204 32.73 2.11 9.71
CA LYS A 204 33.71 1.01 9.72
C LYS A 204 34.81 1.21 10.75
N ALA A 205 35.48 2.37 10.71
CA ALA A 205 36.61 2.66 11.60
C ALA A 205 36.22 2.59 13.09
N ALA A 206 35.02 3.07 13.44
CA ALA A 206 34.52 3.08 14.81
C ALA A 206 34.08 1.68 15.28
N LEU A 207 33.63 0.82 14.37
CA LEU A 207 33.20 -0.55 14.68
C LEU A 207 34.36 -1.55 14.79
N MET A 208 35.52 -1.28 14.17
CA MET A 208 36.66 -2.21 14.15
C MET A 208 37.08 -2.73 15.54
N PRO A 209 37.17 -1.92 16.61
CA PRO A 209 37.56 -2.42 17.93
C PRO A 209 36.62 -3.52 18.44
N PHE A 210 35.31 -3.34 18.26
CA PHE A 210 34.32 -4.35 18.62
C PHE A 210 34.42 -5.57 17.70
N LEU A 211 34.52 -5.38 16.37
CA LEU A 211 34.60 -6.47 15.40
C LEU A 211 35.85 -7.35 15.60
N HIS A 212 36.98 -6.77 15.97
CA HIS A 212 38.20 -7.50 16.32
C HIS A 212 38.12 -8.24 17.67
N SER A 213 37.16 -7.89 18.52
CA SER A 213 36.93 -8.60 19.79
C SER A 213 36.11 -9.88 19.64
N LEU A 214 35.51 -10.11 18.47
CA LEU A 214 34.71 -11.31 18.19
C LEU A 214 35.61 -12.56 18.08
N PRO A 215 35.18 -13.72 18.61
CA PRO A 215 35.98 -14.94 18.61
C PRO A 215 36.06 -15.57 17.21
N PHE A 216 37.21 -16.19 16.91
CA PHE A 216 37.37 -17.01 15.70
C PHE A 216 36.36 -18.19 15.69
N PRO A 217 35.77 -18.57 14.54
CA PRO A 217 36.02 -18.11 13.17
C PRO A 217 35.19 -16.90 12.70
N CYS A 218 34.62 -16.09 13.58
CA CYS A 218 33.85 -14.92 13.15
C CYS A 218 34.74 -13.95 12.35
N SER A 219 34.39 -13.78 11.07
CA SER A 219 34.99 -12.80 10.17
C SER A 219 33.99 -11.69 9.89
N HIS A 220 34.47 -10.52 9.44
CA HIS A 220 33.61 -9.41 9.09
C HIS A 220 33.96 -8.84 7.71
N ILE A 221 32.95 -8.40 6.98
CA ILE A 221 33.08 -7.86 5.62
C ILE A 221 32.23 -6.60 5.51
N PHE A 222 32.76 -5.57 4.86
CA PHE A 222 31.98 -4.41 4.47
C PHE A 222 31.80 -4.45 2.96
N GLU A 223 30.56 -4.29 2.51
CA GLU A 223 30.21 -4.25 1.10
C GLU A 223 30.97 -3.14 0.38
N THR A 224 31.51 -3.46 -0.79
CA THR A 224 32.17 -2.48 -1.67
C THR A 224 31.15 -1.81 -2.58
N ALA A 225 31.50 -0.65 -3.15
CA ALA A 225 30.63 0.02 -4.12
C ALA A 225 30.32 -0.87 -5.33
N GLU A 226 31.29 -1.68 -5.76
CA GLU A 226 31.15 -2.63 -6.87
C GLU A 226 30.12 -3.73 -6.56
N ILE A 227 30.17 -4.31 -5.36
CA ILE A 227 29.20 -5.31 -4.92
C ILE A 227 27.80 -4.68 -4.82
N ARG A 228 27.69 -3.48 -4.24
CA ARG A 228 26.43 -2.76 -4.12
C ARG A 228 25.78 -2.49 -5.47
N ASN A 229 26.55 -1.95 -6.41
CA ASN A 229 26.04 -1.65 -7.75
C ASN A 229 25.60 -2.93 -8.45
N LYS A 230 26.39 -4.02 -8.35
CA LYS A 230 26.01 -5.30 -8.93
C LYS A 230 24.74 -5.89 -8.30
N MET A 231 24.57 -5.79 -6.98
CA MET A 231 23.37 -6.23 -6.29
C MET A 231 22.15 -5.37 -6.66
N ALA A 232 22.33 -4.05 -6.79
CA ALA A 232 21.30 -3.15 -7.26
C ALA A 232 20.85 -3.48 -8.69
N ASP A 233 21.79 -3.67 -9.63
CA ASP A 233 21.49 -4.04 -11.01
C ASP A 233 20.74 -5.38 -11.10
N GLN A 234 21.14 -6.36 -10.28
CA GLN A 234 20.46 -7.66 -10.20
C GLN A 234 19.06 -7.52 -9.59
N GLY A 235 18.94 -6.74 -8.51
CA GLY A 235 17.67 -6.42 -7.87
C GLY A 235 16.70 -5.77 -8.84
N ASP A 236 17.14 -4.74 -9.57
CA ASP A 236 16.36 -4.02 -10.56
C ASP A 236 15.87 -4.92 -11.70
N ALA A 237 16.72 -5.83 -12.18
CA ALA A 237 16.37 -6.78 -13.23
C ALA A 237 15.35 -7.84 -12.76
N VAL A 238 15.49 -8.33 -11.52
CA VAL A 238 14.52 -9.25 -10.91
C VAL A 238 13.19 -8.54 -10.64
N ALA A 239 13.25 -7.32 -10.12
CA ALA A 239 12.11 -6.46 -9.89
C ALA A 239 11.33 -6.14 -11.17
N GLU A 240 12.01 -5.75 -12.26
CA GLU A 240 11.37 -5.50 -13.56
C GLU A 240 10.66 -6.75 -14.06
N ARG A 241 11.31 -7.91 -13.98
CA ARG A 241 10.72 -9.18 -14.41
C ARG A 241 9.45 -9.50 -13.63
N ARG A 242 9.53 -9.46 -12.29
CA ARG A 242 8.36 -9.70 -11.42
C ARG A 242 7.25 -8.69 -11.69
N PHE A 243 7.58 -7.41 -11.82
CA PHE A 243 6.62 -6.37 -12.19
C PHE A 243 5.86 -6.72 -13.48
N ARG A 244 6.58 -7.15 -14.53
CA ARG A 244 5.95 -7.57 -15.80
C ARG A 244 5.06 -8.80 -15.64
N GLU A 245 5.47 -9.78 -14.83
CA GLU A 245 4.65 -10.95 -14.52
C GLU A 245 3.30 -10.55 -13.88
N TYR A 246 3.31 -9.60 -12.92
CA TYR A 246 2.07 -9.07 -12.32
C TYR A 246 1.20 -8.33 -13.32
N ILE A 247 1.77 -7.43 -14.12
CA ILE A 247 1.01 -6.67 -15.12
C ILE A 247 0.39 -7.61 -16.15
N GLU A 248 1.13 -8.62 -16.61
CA GLU A 248 0.62 -9.63 -17.54
C GLU A 248 -0.51 -10.45 -16.90
N TYR A 249 -0.33 -10.91 -15.66
CA TYR A 249 -1.33 -11.69 -14.94
C TYR A 249 -2.63 -10.89 -14.68
N ALA A 250 -2.51 -9.67 -14.17
CA ALA A 250 -3.66 -8.78 -13.95
C ALA A 250 -4.36 -8.44 -15.27
N THR A 251 -3.61 -8.27 -16.37
CA THR A 251 -4.19 -8.07 -17.71
C THR A 251 -5.01 -9.27 -18.16
N LYS A 252 -4.52 -10.50 -17.96
CA LYS A 252 -5.27 -11.74 -18.25
C LYS A 252 -6.57 -11.82 -17.44
N LEU A 253 -6.52 -11.47 -16.14
CA LEU A 253 -7.71 -11.42 -15.29
C LEU A 253 -8.73 -10.37 -15.77
N LYS A 254 -8.26 -9.16 -16.10
CA LYS A 254 -9.11 -8.12 -16.70
C LYS A 254 -9.73 -8.58 -18.03
N ASP A 255 -8.98 -9.27 -18.90
CA ASP A 255 -9.49 -9.78 -20.17
C ASP A 255 -10.51 -10.91 -19.98
N ALA A 256 -10.30 -11.81 -19.01
CA ALA A 256 -11.31 -12.80 -18.61
C ALA A 256 -12.58 -12.12 -18.07
N GLY A 257 -12.45 -11.02 -17.33
CA GLY A 257 -13.57 -10.18 -16.90
C GLY A 257 -14.32 -9.56 -18.08
N ASN A 258 -13.61 -9.07 -19.10
CA ASN A 258 -14.20 -8.54 -20.34
C ASN A 258 -14.95 -9.62 -21.11
N GLU A 259 -14.40 -10.84 -21.16
CA GLU A 259 -15.06 -11.98 -21.79
C GLU A 259 -16.37 -12.32 -21.06
N ALA A 260 -16.36 -12.43 -19.73
CA ALA A 260 -17.55 -12.67 -18.92
C ALA A 260 -18.58 -11.55 -19.09
N TYR A 261 -18.13 -10.29 -19.11
CA TYR A 261 -18.99 -9.13 -19.38
C TYR A 261 -19.67 -9.24 -20.75
N SER A 262 -18.94 -9.65 -21.80
CA SER A 262 -19.49 -9.81 -23.14
C SER A 262 -20.56 -10.92 -23.22
N LYS A 263 -20.41 -11.96 -22.39
CA LYS A 263 -21.38 -13.06 -22.23
C LYS A 263 -22.57 -12.70 -21.33
N ARG A 264 -22.64 -11.46 -20.84
CA ARG A 264 -23.60 -10.97 -19.83
C ARG A 264 -23.54 -11.76 -18.51
N ASP A 265 -22.40 -12.38 -18.20
CA ASP A 265 -22.13 -12.96 -16.89
C ASP A 265 -21.58 -11.87 -15.96
N ARG A 266 -22.50 -11.16 -15.30
CA ARG A 266 -22.13 -10.08 -14.37
C ARG A 266 -21.30 -10.58 -13.20
N LYS A 267 -21.65 -11.71 -12.60
CA LYS A 267 -20.96 -12.22 -11.40
C LYS A 267 -19.53 -12.63 -11.76
N GLY A 268 -19.34 -13.35 -12.86
CA GLY A 268 -18.02 -13.71 -13.37
C GLY A 268 -17.19 -12.49 -13.72
N ALA A 269 -17.78 -11.49 -14.39
CA ALA A 269 -17.10 -10.25 -14.75
C ALA A 269 -16.60 -9.49 -13.51
N VAL A 270 -17.48 -9.22 -12.55
CA VAL A 270 -17.14 -8.50 -11.31
C VAL A 270 -16.08 -9.26 -10.51
N ALA A 271 -16.20 -10.59 -10.38
CA ALA A 271 -15.21 -11.41 -9.68
C ALA A 271 -13.82 -11.28 -10.32
N LYS A 272 -13.72 -11.39 -11.65
CA LYS A 272 -12.44 -11.32 -12.36
C LYS A 272 -11.81 -9.93 -12.35
N TYR A 273 -12.60 -8.86 -12.45
CA TYR A 273 -12.08 -7.52 -12.27
C TYR A 273 -11.57 -7.28 -10.85
N LYS A 274 -12.28 -7.81 -9.84
CA LYS A 274 -11.85 -7.72 -8.44
C LYS A 274 -10.55 -8.49 -8.20
N GLU A 275 -10.42 -9.70 -8.72
CA GLU A 275 -9.15 -10.45 -8.66
C GLU A 275 -8.00 -9.63 -9.29
N ALA A 276 -8.22 -9.01 -10.46
CA ALA A 276 -7.21 -8.16 -11.09
C ALA A 276 -6.83 -6.94 -10.24
N ILE A 277 -7.82 -6.30 -9.60
CA ILE A 277 -7.61 -5.17 -8.68
C ILE A 277 -6.78 -5.61 -7.48
N ASP A 278 -7.13 -6.73 -6.85
CA ASP A 278 -6.46 -7.23 -5.65
C ASP A 278 -4.96 -7.51 -5.94
N GLU A 279 -4.64 -8.10 -7.11
CA GLU A 279 -3.24 -8.31 -7.54
C GLU A 279 -2.49 -7.00 -7.83
N LEU A 280 -3.15 -5.99 -8.39
CA LEU A 280 -2.53 -4.68 -8.65
C LEU A 280 -2.32 -3.88 -7.35
N ASP A 281 -3.25 -3.96 -6.40
CA ASP A 281 -3.07 -3.37 -5.07
C ASP A 281 -1.90 -4.04 -4.33
N LYS A 282 -1.76 -5.37 -4.41
CA LYS A 282 -0.57 -6.07 -3.90
C LYS A 282 0.71 -5.59 -4.58
N LEU A 283 0.70 -5.44 -5.90
CA LEU A 283 1.85 -4.95 -6.65
C LEU A 283 2.30 -3.56 -6.17
N LEU A 284 1.36 -2.65 -5.90
CA LEU A 284 1.66 -1.33 -5.33
C LEU A 284 2.26 -1.42 -3.92
N LEU A 285 1.84 -2.39 -3.10
CA LEU A 285 2.39 -2.60 -1.76
C LEU A 285 3.80 -3.22 -1.78
N LYS A 286 4.12 -4.03 -2.78
CA LYS A 286 5.43 -4.70 -2.89
C LYS A 286 6.57 -3.74 -3.19
N MET A 287 6.28 -2.52 -3.67
CA MET A 287 7.27 -1.51 -4.04
C MET A 287 8.43 -2.10 -4.85
N LEU A 288 8.11 -2.95 -5.85
CA LEU A 288 9.13 -3.69 -6.60
C LEU A 288 10.16 -2.76 -7.25
N SER A 289 9.85 -1.48 -7.47
CA SER A 289 10.83 -0.46 -7.83
C SER A 289 10.32 0.93 -7.53
N GLU A 290 11.27 1.85 -7.30
CA GLU A 290 11.01 3.28 -7.15
C GLU A 290 10.71 4.00 -8.48
N ALA A 291 10.65 3.27 -9.61
CA ALA A 291 10.37 3.83 -10.94
C ALA A 291 8.94 4.40 -11.04
N PRO A 292 8.76 5.74 -11.15
CA PRO A 292 7.43 6.37 -11.16
C PRO A 292 6.54 5.90 -12.32
N GLU A 293 7.13 5.44 -13.42
CA GLU A 293 6.43 4.93 -14.59
C GLU A 293 5.70 3.62 -14.30
N ARG A 294 6.27 2.75 -13.45
CA ARG A 294 5.65 1.46 -13.06
C ARG A 294 4.44 1.69 -12.17
N ASP A 295 4.58 2.62 -11.24
CA ASP A 295 3.50 3.09 -10.37
C ASP A 295 2.34 3.63 -11.18
N LYS A 296 2.64 4.45 -12.19
CA LYS A 296 1.65 4.99 -13.12
C LYS A 296 0.99 3.88 -13.95
N GLU A 297 1.76 2.99 -14.56
CA GLU A 297 1.24 1.86 -15.35
C GLU A 297 0.28 1.00 -14.52
N THR A 298 0.63 0.70 -13.27
CA THR A 298 -0.22 -0.04 -12.33
C THR A 298 -1.51 0.71 -12.00
N LYS A 299 -1.40 2.01 -11.69
CA LYS A 299 -2.54 2.90 -11.39
C LYS A 299 -3.46 3.11 -12.60
N ASP A 300 -2.92 3.13 -13.81
CA ASP A 300 -3.71 3.21 -15.04
C ASP A 300 -4.51 1.91 -15.24
N LEU A 301 -3.89 0.75 -15.02
CA LEU A 301 -4.56 -0.54 -15.15
C LEU A 301 -5.63 -0.77 -14.07
N ILE A 302 -5.35 -0.43 -12.80
CA ILE A 302 -6.32 -0.57 -11.71
C ILE A 302 -7.53 0.36 -11.92
N THR A 303 -7.31 1.56 -12.45
CA THR A 303 -8.38 2.50 -12.85
C THR A 303 -9.32 1.86 -13.88
N VAL A 304 -8.75 1.20 -14.90
CA VAL A 304 -9.53 0.49 -15.93
C VAL A 304 -10.35 -0.65 -15.31
N CYS A 305 -9.75 -1.45 -14.42
CA CYS A 305 -10.45 -2.56 -13.76
C CYS A 305 -11.61 -2.08 -12.88
N TRP A 306 -11.42 -1.02 -12.08
CA TRP A 306 -12.49 -0.41 -11.28
C TRP A 306 -13.63 0.12 -12.17
N ALA A 307 -13.31 0.83 -13.25
CA ALA A 307 -14.33 1.35 -14.17
C ALA A 307 -15.08 0.24 -14.93
N ASN A 308 -14.41 -0.87 -15.26
CA ASN A 308 -15.05 -2.02 -15.88
C ASN A 308 -15.93 -2.79 -14.88
N SER A 309 -15.49 -2.93 -13.62
CA SER A 309 -16.31 -3.49 -12.54
C SER A 309 -17.59 -2.67 -12.31
N SER A 310 -17.48 -1.34 -12.28
CA SER A 310 -18.63 -0.43 -12.24
C SER A 310 -19.61 -0.69 -13.39
N ALA A 311 -19.10 -0.84 -14.61
CA ALA A 311 -19.92 -1.18 -15.77
C ALA A 311 -20.62 -2.54 -15.62
N ALA A 312 -19.89 -3.56 -15.17
CA ALA A 312 -20.39 -4.92 -14.99
C ALA A 312 -21.55 -4.97 -14.00
N LYS A 313 -21.45 -4.26 -12.87
CA LYS A 313 -22.50 -4.17 -11.85
C LYS A 313 -23.82 -3.58 -12.37
N LEU A 314 -23.77 -2.74 -13.41
CA LEU A 314 -24.92 -2.16 -14.10
C LEU A 314 -25.46 -2.97 -15.28
N LEU A 315 -24.87 -4.14 -15.59
CA LEU A 315 -25.40 -5.03 -16.62
C LEU A 315 -26.86 -5.39 -16.35
N ASP A 316 -27.66 -5.34 -17.41
CA ASP A 316 -29.07 -5.69 -17.39
C ASP A 316 -29.23 -7.20 -17.64
N ILE A 317 -29.48 -7.94 -16.55
CA ILE A 317 -29.67 -9.40 -16.59
C ILE A 317 -31.13 -9.69 -16.25
N PRO A 318 -31.89 -10.39 -17.12
CA PRO A 318 -33.28 -10.74 -16.84
C PRO A 318 -33.41 -11.47 -15.49
N GLY A 319 -34.25 -10.93 -14.60
CA GLY A 319 -34.51 -11.50 -13.28
C GLY A 319 -33.50 -11.14 -12.20
N GLU A 320 -32.43 -10.40 -12.49
CA GLU A 320 -31.50 -9.90 -11.47
C GLU A 320 -31.49 -8.38 -11.40
N GLY A 321 -31.62 -7.81 -10.19
CA GLY A 321 -31.49 -6.37 -9.98
C GLY A 321 -30.05 -5.87 -10.18
N LYS A 322 -29.88 -4.63 -10.64
CA LYS A 322 -28.57 -3.95 -10.80
C LYS A 322 -27.99 -3.55 -9.45
N ASP A 323 -26.66 -3.67 -9.29
CA ASP A 323 -25.95 -3.17 -8.11
C ASP A 323 -25.47 -1.74 -8.36
N ALA A 324 -26.38 -0.78 -8.26
CA ALA A 324 -26.10 0.60 -8.62
C ALA A 324 -25.20 1.32 -7.61
N GLU A 325 -25.36 1.07 -6.31
CA GLU A 325 -24.51 1.65 -5.28
C GLU A 325 -23.08 1.09 -5.37
N GLY A 326 -22.94 -0.23 -5.55
CA GLY A 326 -21.63 -0.83 -5.78
C GLY A 326 -20.97 -0.32 -7.07
N ALA A 327 -21.75 -0.02 -8.11
CA ALA A 327 -21.22 0.57 -9.34
C ALA A 327 -20.73 2.01 -9.14
N LYS A 328 -21.45 2.80 -8.35
CA LYS A 328 -21.07 4.17 -7.97
C LYS A 328 -19.74 4.16 -7.22
N GLN A 329 -19.61 3.32 -6.18
CA GLN A 329 -18.38 3.18 -5.39
C GLN A 329 -17.18 2.78 -6.26
N ASP A 330 -17.35 1.84 -7.18
CA ASP A 330 -16.28 1.42 -8.09
C ASP A 330 -15.86 2.55 -9.05
N ALA A 331 -16.82 3.34 -9.55
CA ALA A 331 -16.51 4.49 -10.41
C ALA A 331 -15.77 5.60 -9.64
N GLU A 332 -16.14 5.84 -8.38
CA GLU A 332 -15.43 6.78 -7.50
C GLU A 332 -14.00 6.31 -7.20
N LYS A 333 -13.80 5.01 -6.97
CA LYS A 333 -12.46 4.44 -6.81
C LYS A 333 -11.61 4.62 -8.07
N ALA A 334 -12.15 4.37 -9.26
CA ALA A 334 -11.44 4.65 -10.51
C ALA A 334 -10.98 6.11 -10.60
N LEU A 335 -11.86 7.06 -10.25
CA LEU A 335 -11.54 8.50 -10.25
C LEU A 335 -10.58 8.93 -9.12
N LYS A 336 -10.46 8.14 -8.05
CA LYS A 336 -9.46 8.34 -7.00
C LYS A 336 -8.05 8.06 -7.52
N PHE A 337 -7.90 7.02 -8.36
CA PHE A 337 -6.63 6.66 -8.98
C PHE A 337 -6.26 7.58 -10.15
N ASP A 338 -7.22 7.88 -11.05
CA ASP A 338 -7.04 8.83 -12.14
C ASP A 338 -8.22 9.80 -12.25
N ARG A 339 -7.97 11.05 -11.83
CA ARG A 339 -8.96 12.14 -11.87
C ARG A 339 -9.25 12.65 -13.28
N GLU A 340 -8.45 12.27 -14.26
CA GLU A 340 -8.59 12.60 -15.68
C GLU A 340 -9.21 11.45 -16.48
N TYR A 341 -9.67 10.38 -15.81
CA TYR A 341 -10.27 9.23 -16.48
C TYR A 341 -11.72 9.50 -16.93
N ALA A 342 -11.90 9.93 -18.18
CA ALA A 342 -13.22 10.28 -18.74
C ALA A 342 -14.29 9.18 -18.57
N LYS A 343 -13.92 7.92 -18.81
CA LYS A 343 -14.85 6.79 -18.64
C LYS A 343 -15.32 6.65 -17.18
N GLY A 344 -14.48 6.99 -16.19
CA GLY A 344 -14.85 6.99 -14.77
C GLY A 344 -16.02 7.92 -14.48
N TYR A 345 -15.97 9.17 -14.99
CA TYR A 345 -17.09 10.12 -14.85
C TYR A 345 -18.35 9.64 -15.57
N MET A 346 -18.23 9.02 -16.76
CA MET A 346 -19.37 8.42 -17.46
C MET A 346 -20.01 7.29 -16.65
N ARG A 347 -19.20 6.39 -16.05
CA ARG A 347 -19.70 5.29 -15.22
C ARG A 347 -20.36 5.78 -13.95
N LEU A 348 -19.78 6.79 -13.30
CA LEU A 348 -20.35 7.43 -12.12
C LEU A 348 -21.70 8.06 -12.45
N SER A 349 -21.78 8.84 -13.53
CA SER A 349 -23.04 9.40 -14.01
C SER A 349 -24.10 8.32 -14.22
N ARG A 350 -23.72 7.22 -14.86
CA ARG A 350 -24.67 6.13 -15.15
C ARG A 350 -25.14 5.40 -13.90
N ALA A 351 -24.30 5.26 -12.88
CA ALA A 351 -24.70 4.69 -11.61
C ALA A 351 -25.75 5.59 -10.92
N HIS A 352 -25.53 6.90 -10.89
CA HIS A 352 -26.50 7.88 -10.37
C HIS A 352 -27.84 7.85 -11.14
N GLU A 353 -27.81 7.74 -12.48
CA GLU A 353 -29.04 7.59 -13.28
C GLU A 353 -29.87 6.36 -12.85
N VAL A 354 -29.21 5.22 -12.60
CA VAL A 354 -29.89 3.99 -12.16
C VAL A 354 -30.43 4.11 -10.73
N LEU A 355 -29.80 4.94 -9.89
CA LEU A 355 -30.30 5.30 -8.56
C LEU A 355 -31.43 6.34 -8.59
N GLY A 356 -31.78 6.90 -9.77
CA GLY A 356 -32.75 7.99 -9.90
C GLY A 356 -32.22 9.36 -9.48
N ASP A 357 -30.93 9.47 -9.17
CA ASP A 357 -30.26 10.70 -8.77
C ASP A 357 -29.76 11.47 -9.99
N THR A 358 -30.68 12.22 -10.61
CA THR A 358 -30.41 12.96 -11.85
C THR A 358 -29.44 14.13 -11.64
N ASP A 359 -29.37 14.69 -10.43
CA ASP A 359 -28.47 15.78 -10.09
C ASP A 359 -27.04 15.27 -9.89
N GLY A 360 -26.86 14.18 -9.15
CA GLY A 360 -25.56 13.51 -9.01
C GLY A 360 -25.01 13.02 -10.35
N ALA A 361 -25.87 12.55 -11.25
CA ALA A 361 -25.46 12.15 -12.60
C ALA A 361 -24.87 13.32 -13.41
N GLN A 362 -25.54 14.48 -13.38
CA GLN A 362 -25.03 15.68 -14.05
C GLN A 362 -23.76 16.19 -13.39
N ASP A 363 -23.73 16.28 -12.06
CA ASP A 363 -22.56 16.77 -11.32
C ASP A 363 -21.31 15.95 -11.67
N ALA A 364 -21.42 14.62 -11.74
CA ALA A 364 -20.32 13.76 -12.17
C ALA A 364 -19.72 14.18 -13.53
N LEU A 365 -20.55 14.42 -14.54
CA LEU A 365 -20.09 14.84 -15.88
C LEU A 365 -19.53 16.26 -15.87
N VAL A 366 -20.17 17.18 -15.14
CA VAL A 366 -19.73 18.56 -14.98
C VAL A 366 -18.34 18.61 -14.33
N ARG A 367 -18.11 17.84 -13.25
CA ARG A 367 -16.78 17.71 -12.63
C ARG A 367 -15.73 17.20 -13.61
N GLY A 368 -16.08 16.23 -14.45
CA GLY A 368 -15.21 15.74 -15.52
C GLY A 368 -14.88 16.85 -16.52
N LEU A 369 -15.88 17.55 -17.06
CA LEU A 369 -15.70 18.63 -18.04
C LEU A 369 -14.98 19.86 -17.48
N ARG A 370 -14.97 20.09 -16.16
CA ARG A 370 -14.17 21.14 -15.53
C ARG A 370 -12.67 20.80 -15.48
N ARG A 371 -12.27 19.55 -15.73
CA ARG A 371 -10.85 19.17 -15.82
C ARG A 371 -10.28 19.66 -17.15
N LYS A 372 -9.12 20.31 -17.11
CA LYS A 372 -8.46 20.88 -18.30
C LYS A 372 -8.22 19.86 -19.41
N SER A 373 -7.85 18.62 -19.09
CA SER A 373 -7.63 17.56 -20.07
C SER A 373 -8.92 16.96 -20.64
N LEU A 374 -10.07 17.16 -19.97
CA LEU A 374 -11.37 16.60 -20.36
C LEU A 374 -12.38 17.63 -20.83
N GLN A 375 -12.08 18.93 -20.73
CA GLN A 375 -13.01 20.00 -21.12
C GLN A 375 -13.51 19.85 -22.56
N ASP A 376 -12.69 19.30 -23.46
CA ASP A 376 -12.99 19.07 -24.88
C ASP A 376 -13.48 17.64 -25.17
N HIS A 377 -13.83 16.86 -24.14
CA HIS A 377 -14.30 15.48 -24.29
C HIS A 377 -15.78 15.43 -24.69
N TRP A 378 -16.04 15.33 -26.00
CA TRP A 378 -17.40 15.32 -26.58
C TRP A 378 -18.33 14.26 -26.00
N GLY A 379 -17.83 13.07 -25.65
CA GLY A 379 -18.67 12.02 -25.05
C GLY A 379 -19.27 12.42 -23.70
N LEU A 380 -18.56 13.22 -22.88
CA LEU A 380 -19.08 13.71 -21.60
C LEU A 380 -20.13 14.81 -21.85
N ALA A 381 -19.82 15.73 -22.76
CA ALA A 381 -20.71 16.82 -23.13
C ALA A 381 -22.02 16.32 -23.75
N ASP A 382 -21.95 15.34 -24.66
CA ASP A 382 -23.12 14.77 -25.32
C ASP A 382 -24.00 14.00 -24.31
N HIS A 383 -23.40 13.28 -23.35
CA HIS A 383 -24.16 12.61 -22.28
C HIS A 383 -24.80 13.62 -21.33
N LEU A 384 -24.11 14.71 -21.00
CA LEU A 384 -24.64 15.79 -20.16
C LEU A 384 -25.86 16.45 -20.83
N ILE A 385 -25.76 16.76 -22.11
CA ILE A 385 -26.88 17.30 -22.91
C ILE A 385 -28.04 16.30 -22.94
N SER A 386 -27.75 15.01 -23.11
CA SER A 386 -28.78 13.96 -23.06
C SER A 386 -29.52 13.99 -21.73
N LEU A 387 -28.82 14.05 -20.59
CA LEU A 387 -29.45 14.16 -19.27
C LEU A 387 -30.30 15.43 -19.15
N GLN A 388 -29.75 16.58 -19.56
CA GLN A 388 -30.43 17.89 -19.51
C GLN A 388 -31.70 17.97 -20.35
N THR A 389 -31.81 17.11 -21.37
CA THR A 389 -32.92 17.10 -22.34
C THR A 389 -33.76 15.83 -22.24
N GLU A 390 -33.55 15.00 -21.22
CA GLU A 390 -34.23 13.71 -21.03
C GLU A 390 -34.11 12.81 -22.28
N GLY A 391 -32.95 12.83 -22.94
CA GLY A 391 -32.67 12.07 -24.16
C GLY A 391 -33.29 12.64 -25.44
N LYS A 392 -34.06 13.74 -25.37
CA LYS A 392 -34.69 14.37 -26.55
C LYS A 392 -33.68 15.11 -27.44
N GLY A 393 -32.49 15.37 -26.93
CA GLY A 393 -31.47 16.18 -27.60
C GLY A 393 -31.77 17.68 -27.54
N LEU A 394 -30.88 18.48 -28.12
CA LEU A 394 -31.03 19.94 -28.10
C LEU A 394 -32.32 20.39 -28.83
N PRO A 395 -33.09 21.34 -28.27
CA PRO A 395 -34.32 21.84 -28.88
C PRO A 395 -34.13 22.33 -30.32
N LYS A 396 -35.00 21.90 -31.24
CA LYS A 396 -34.87 22.18 -32.69
C LYS A 396 -35.40 23.56 -33.11
N GLU A 397 -36.09 24.26 -32.22
CA GLU A 397 -36.65 25.59 -32.45
C GLU A 397 -35.81 26.65 -31.71
N LYS A 398 -35.61 27.81 -32.35
CA LYS A 398 -34.73 28.87 -31.82
C LYS A 398 -35.18 29.38 -30.45
N ASP A 399 -36.47 29.63 -30.27
CA ASP A 399 -36.99 30.19 -29.03
C ASP A 399 -36.98 29.15 -27.90
N THR A 400 -37.39 27.91 -28.20
CA THR A 400 -37.30 26.79 -27.26
C THR A 400 -35.86 26.51 -26.81
N PHE A 401 -34.88 26.63 -27.72
CA PHE A 401 -33.46 26.50 -27.39
C PHE A 401 -32.96 27.61 -26.46
N LYS A 402 -33.36 28.87 -26.69
CA LYS A 402 -33.02 29.99 -25.81
C LYS A 402 -33.62 29.84 -24.42
N ILE A 403 -34.89 29.40 -24.34
CA ILE A 403 -35.57 29.13 -23.06
C ILE A 403 -34.84 28.01 -22.31
N TRP A 404 -34.45 26.94 -23.01
CA TRP A 404 -33.69 25.84 -22.42
C TRP A 404 -32.32 26.31 -21.89
N LEU A 405 -31.56 27.10 -22.65
CA LEU A 405 -30.28 27.66 -22.20
C LEU A 405 -30.41 28.53 -20.94
N ALA A 406 -31.53 29.24 -20.79
CA ALA A 406 -31.83 30.08 -19.64
C ALA A 406 -32.43 29.32 -18.44
N SER A 407 -32.71 28.02 -18.57
CA SER A 407 -33.26 27.21 -17.47
C SER A 407 -32.27 27.10 -16.32
N ASP A 408 -32.76 27.01 -15.08
CA ASP A 408 -31.91 26.91 -13.87
C ASP A 408 -30.87 25.77 -14.02
N ARG A 409 -31.34 24.60 -14.47
CA ARG A 409 -30.51 23.42 -14.73
C ARG A 409 -29.32 23.67 -15.67
N VAL A 410 -29.51 24.45 -16.74
CA VAL A 410 -28.45 24.75 -17.72
C VAL A 410 -27.63 25.96 -17.30
N SER A 411 -28.26 26.95 -16.67
CA SER A 411 -27.60 28.18 -16.23
C SER A 411 -26.49 27.92 -15.21
N ARG A 412 -26.63 26.88 -14.36
CA ARG A 412 -25.59 26.41 -13.43
C ARG A 412 -24.31 25.90 -14.12
N MET A 413 -24.33 25.77 -15.44
CA MET A 413 -23.21 25.32 -16.27
C MET A 413 -22.64 26.45 -17.14
N SER A 414 -22.99 27.71 -16.85
CA SER A 414 -22.47 28.87 -17.59
C SER A 414 -20.95 29.00 -17.53
N ASP A 415 -20.31 28.41 -16.52
CA ASP A 415 -18.86 28.34 -16.36
C ASP A 415 -18.20 27.21 -17.18
N LEU A 416 -18.98 26.27 -17.74
CA LEU A 416 -18.45 25.20 -18.57
C LEU A 416 -18.08 25.73 -19.96
N GLY A 417 -16.78 25.65 -20.27
CA GLY A 417 -16.24 25.86 -21.61
C GLY A 417 -16.23 24.59 -22.47
N GLY A 418 -15.26 24.52 -23.38
CA GLY A 418 -14.88 23.28 -24.08
C GLY A 418 -15.97 22.69 -24.97
N ALA A 419 -16.07 21.36 -25.00
CA ALA A 419 -16.95 20.60 -25.90
C ALA A 419 -18.44 20.91 -25.66
N TRP A 420 -18.86 21.10 -24.41
CA TRP A 420 -20.25 21.42 -24.09
C TRP A 420 -20.66 22.79 -24.66
N GLN A 421 -19.85 23.82 -24.44
CA GLN A 421 -20.10 25.14 -25.02
C GLN A 421 -20.07 25.11 -26.55
N LYS A 422 -19.09 24.40 -27.13
CA LYS A 422 -18.97 24.22 -28.59
C LYS A 422 -20.22 23.55 -29.19
N ARG A 423 -20.80 22.53 -28.52
CA ARG A 423 -22.08 21.92 -28.95
C ARG A 423 -23.21 22.94 -28.99
N CYS A 424 -23.37 23.71 -27.91
CA CYS A 424 -24.42 24.71 -27.82
C CYS A 424 -24.28 25.78 -28.90
N GLN A 425 -23.06 26.27 -29.14
CA GLN A 425 -22.77 27.25 -30.18
C GLN A 425 -22.98 26.70 -31.60
N GLN A 426 -22.54 25.47 -31.86
CA GLN A 426 -22.74 24.81 -33.15
C GLN A 426 -24.23 24.66 -33.46
N HIS A 427 -25.02 24.24 -32.46
CA HIS A 427 -26.46 24.09 -32.60
C HIS A 427 -27.16 25.44 -32.83
N ALA A 428 -26.78 26.48 -32.09
CA ALA A 428 -27.29 27.84 -32.28
C ALA A 428 -27.10 28.34 -33.72
N ARG A 429 -25.90 28.14 -34.30
CA ARG A 429 -25.61 28.52 -35.69
C ARG A 429 -26.48 27.79 -36.70
N ILE A 430 -26.76 26.51 -36.49
CA ILE A 430 -27.65 25.71 -37.34
C ILE A 430 -29.09 26.24 -37.29
N LEU A 431 -29.54 26.71 -36.12
CA LEU A 431 -30.87 27.30 -35.98
C LEU A 431 -30.95 28.69 -36.62
N GLU A 432 -29.86 29.46 -36.59
CA GLU A 432 -29.78 30.77 -37.24
C GLU A 432 -29.74 30.69 -38.76
N SER A 433 -29.08 29.69 -39.34
CA SER A 433 -28.98 29.52 -40.79
C SER A 433 -30.26 28.99 -41.46
N LYS A 434 -31.26 28.60 -40.67
CA LYS A 434 -32.56 28.10 -41.17
C LYS A 434 -33.61 29.20 -41.30
N ILE A 435 -33.28 30.41 -40.87
CA ILE A 435 -34.06 31.65 -41.02
C ILE A 435 -33.56 32.33 -42.28
#